data_AF-A0AAE0BL96-F1
#
_entry.id   AF-A0AAE0BL96-F1
#
_cell.length_a   1.000
_cell.length_b   1.000
_cell.length_c   1.000
_cell.angle_alpha   90.00
_cell.angle_beta   90.00
_cell.angle_gamma   90.00
#
_symmetry.space_group_name_H-M   'P 1'
#
loop_
_entity.id
_entity.type
_entity.pdbx_description
1 polymer ?
#
loop_
_entity_poly.entity_id
_entity_poly.type
_entity_poly.pdbx_seq_one_letter_code
_entity_poly.pdbx_strand_id
1 'polypeptide(L)'
;MSAPPEILPLEVIVHILQFLPFPGRQQASQVCRRWRHASSDPCFTIRVSPRPRAISAAISSAPEGATIVLSPGYYQETVLVCKPVRILGETTETAAGGSRLGVVVEGHASTAIVCSAFFSMERVRVRARRAAPGRSIITYHHGGTCPFISLKHCEISGGSNLRLPNINPPGRLLLTNTCINSTAARDYAIHIGGGTAAIRGCTITGNRGAGVGIAQGAHASITNNDVSFNGRAGIFVAGSGTIRDNIIWGNRGHSIDIDAGHVWGSCTFSNNHVKKRDVLTAEDHLRTSFLEHMHANIQELPPELPLDPNQGVGNVLEEAAVAMNVGGLLELVQGAALAAAAAGNDVVGDIQALQQQQHGADAHEEDEEDNEEEDEDEDENEEEDDEEPQGAGDVAAMDEEAAPFLHNVSHIAQIIMGGGGPPYQ
;
A
#
# COMPACT_ATOMS: atom_id res chain seq x y z
N MET A 1 29.74 -20.79 50.12
CA MET A 1 28.89 -20.85 48.92
C MET A 1 27.77 -19.84 49.13
N SER A 2 27.79 -18.70 48.43
CA SER A 2 26.70 -17.73 48.53
C SER A 2 25.43 -18.38 47.97
N ALA A 3 24.32 -18.29 48.69
CA ALA A 3 23.03 -18.70 48.16
C ALA A 3 22.83 -18.01 46.79
N PRO A 4 22.33 -18.73 45.77
CA PRO A 4 22.02 -18.10 44.49
C PRO A 4 21.07 -16.92 44.75
N PRO A 5 21.25 -15.78 44.06
CA PRO A 5 20.41 -14.62 44.26
C PRO A 5 18.95 -15.03 44.12
N GLU A 6 18.15 -14.69 45.13
CA GLU A 6 16.74 -15.07 45.20
C GLU A 6 16.01 -14.43 44.02
N ILE A 7 15.63 -15.26 43.04
CA ILE A 7 15.01 -14.77 41.81
C ILE A 7 13.55 -14.48 42.12
N LEU A 8 13.13 -13.22 41.94
CA LEU A 8 11.73 -12.80 42.12
C LEU A 8 10.77 -13.76 41.39
N PRO A 9 9.77 -14.36 42.08
CA PRO A 9 8.77 -15.24 41.47
C PRO A 9 8.04 -14.56 40.30
N LEU A 10 7.57 -15.35 39.33
CA LEU A 10 6.94 -14.81 38.13
C LEU A 10 5.66 -14.04 38.48
N GLU A 11 4.92 -14.52 39.47
CA GLU A 11 3.69 -13.96 40.00
C GLU A 11 3.93 -12.57 40.60
N VAL A 12 5.07 -12.37 41.25
CA VAL A 12 5.47 -11.06 41.79
C VAL A 12 5.77 -10.08 40.65
N ILE A 13 6.44 -10.54 39.59
CA ILE A 13 6.70 -9.70 38.41
C ILE A 13 5.36 -9.32 37.75
N VAL A 14 4.46 -10.28 37.54
CA VAL A 14 3.11 -10.02 37.00
C VAL A 14 2.38 -9.01 37.86
N HIS A 15 2.41 -9.14 39.19
CA HIS A 15 1.81 -8.17 40.10
C HIS A 15 2.42 -6.77 39.97
N ILE A 16 3.75 -6.65 39.89
CA ILE A 16 4.41 -5.35 39.62
C ILE A 16 3.93 -4.74 38.30
N LEU A 17 3.81 -5.56 37.24
CA LEU A 17 3.36 -5.11 35.92
C LEU A 17 1.90 -4.61 35.89
N GLN A 18 1.07 -4.96 36.88
CA GLN A 18 -0.30 -4.44 37.01
C GLN A 18 -0.30 -2.94 37.35
N PHE A 19 0.72 -2.47 38.07
CA PHE A 19 0.82 -1.07 38.51
C PHE A 19 1.59 -0.16 37.56
N LEU A 20 2.20 -0.71 36.51
CA LEU A 20 2.93 0.10 35.53
C LEU A 20 1.95 0.74 34.53
N PRO A 21 1.90 2.08 34.41
CA PRO A 21 1.11 2.75 33.39
C PRO A 21 1.67 2.45 31.99
N PHE A 22 0.90 2.66 30.93
CA PHE A 22 1.41 2.59 29.56
C PHE A 22 2.43 3.75 29.32
N PRO A 23 3.63 3.54 28.72
CA PRO A 23 4.22 2.32 28.13
C PRO A 23 5.08 1.48 29.09
N GLY A 24 5.04 1.74 30.39
CA GLY A 24 5.92 1.14 31.40
C GLY A 24 5.93 -0.38 31.37
N ARG A 25 4.77 -1.03 31.18
CA ARG A 25 4.71 -2.49 31.01
C ARG A 25 5.50 -2.97 29.78
N GLN A 26 5.38 -2.27 28.66
CA GLN A 26 6.10 -2.59 27.42
C GLN A 26 7.60 -2.31 27.55
N GLN A 27 8.00 -1.26 28.26
CA GLN A 27 9.41 -0.99 28.55
C GLN A 27 10.01 -2.06 29.47
N ALA A 28 9.27 -2.47 30.51
CA ALA A 28 9.68 -3.53 31.41
C ALA A 28 9.91 -4.87 30.67
N SER A 29 9.11 -5.16 29.63
CA SER A 29 9.31 -6.35 28.78
C SER A 29 10.66 -6.41 28.04
N GLN A 30 11.38 -5.28 27.96
CA GLN A 30 12.69 -5.17 27.31
C GLN A 30 13.86 -5.42 28.26
N VAL A 31 13.62 -5.46 29.58
CA VAL A 31 14.68 -5.62 30.61
C VAL A 31 15.39 -6.96 30.48
N CYS A 32 14.65 -8.06 30.50
CA CYS A 32 15.20 -9.40 30.27
C CYS A 32 14.09 -10.39 29.86
N ARG A 33 14.46 -11.63 29.51
CA ARG A 33 13.53 -12.69 29.07
C ARG A 33 12.42 -12.96 30.09
N ARG A 34 12.71 -12.91 31.40
CA ARG A 34 11.74 -13.18 32.48
C ARG A 34 10.65 -12.11 32.53
N TRP A 35 11.02 -10.84 32.42
CA TRP A 35 10.06 -9.72 32.36
C TRP A 35 9.24 -9.76 31.07
N ARG A 36 9.85 -10.16 29.94
CA ARG A 36 9.13 -10.39 28.69
C ARG A 36 8.06 -11.48 28.84
N HIS A 37 8.42 -12.59 29.46
CA HIS A 37 7.48 -13.69 29.74
C HIS A 37 6.32 -13.20 30.62
N ALA A 38 6.61 -12.53 31.74
CA ALA A 38 5.59 -11.97 32.63
C ALA A 38 4.68 -10.95 31.94
N SER A 39 5.21 -10.12 31.04
CA SER A 39 4.41 -9.15 30.28
C SER A 39 3.46 -9.76 29.26
N SER A 40 3.66 -11.05 28.94
CA SER A 40 2.81 -11.82 28.03
C SER A 40 1.74 -12.63 28.76
N ASP A 41 1.59 -12.42 30.08
CA ASP A 41 0.57 -13.09 30.88
C ASP A 41 -0.84 -12.86 30.29
N PRO A 42 -1.71 -13.87 30.28
CA PRO A 42 -3.08 -13.76 29.77
C PRO A 42 -3.89 -12.63 30.41
N CYS A 43 -3.62 -12.23 31.66
CA CYS A 43 -4.36 -11.14 32.29
C CYS A 43 -4.13 -9.77 31.64
N PHE A 44 -3.07 -9.62 30.82
CA PHE A 44 -2.75 -8.41 30.07
C PHE A 44 -3.04 -8.51 28.58
N THR A 45 -3.44 -9.69 28.10
CA THR A 45 -3.45 -10.03 26.69
C THR A 45 -4.83 -10.48 26.24
N ILE A 46 -5.38 -9.81 25.23
CA ILE A 46 -6.65 -10.18 24.61
C ILE A 46 -6.38 -10.61 23.18
N ARG A 47 -6.70 -11.86 22.86
CA ARG A 47 -6.60 -12.39 21.50
C ARG A 47 -7.89 -12.14 20.73
N VAL A 48 -7.76 -11.70 19.49
CA VAL A 48 -8.88 -11.31 18.63
C VAL A 48 -8.73 -12.01 17.28
N SER A 49 -9.73 -12.79 16.90
CA SER A 49 -9.81 -13.37 15.55
C SER A 49 -10.61 -12.46 14.60
N PRO A 50 -10.41 -12.56 13.28
CA PRO A 50 -11.13 -11.75 12.29
C PRO A 50 -12.65 -11.93 12.40
N ARG A 51 -13.35 -10.88 12.82
CA ARG A 51 -14.82 -10.73 12.78
C ARG A 51 -15.14 -9.23 12.69
N PRO A 52 -16.33 -8.85 12.20
CA PRO A 52 -16.73 -7.45 12.17
C PRO A 52 -16.65 -6.79 13.55
N ARG A 53 -16.03 -5.60 13.63
CA ARG A 53 -15.90 -4.78 14.85
C ARG A 53 -15.20 -5.45 16.04
N ALA A 54 -14.46 -6.53 15.81
CA ALA A 54 -13.85 -7.33 16.87
C ALA A 54 -12.71 -6.58 17.58
N ILE A 55 -11.93 -5.78 16.85
CA ILE A 55 -10.80 -5.02 17.42
C ILE A 55 -11.33 -3.92 18.33
N SER A 56 -12.31 -3.14 17.87
CA SER A 56 -12.88 -2.04 18.65
C SER A 56 -13.59 -2.55 19.91
N ALA A 57 -14.29 -3.69 19.82
CA ALA A 57 -14.90 -4.35 20.98
C ALA A 57 -13.85 -4.85 21.98
N ALA A 58 -12.78 -5.48 21.49
CA ALA A 58 -11.67 -5.95 22.33
C ALA A 58 -11.00 -4.78 23.05
N ILE A 59 -10.66 -3.70 22.35
CA ILE A 59 -10.12 -2.48 22.94
C ILE A 59 -11.07 -1.97 24.02
N SER A 60 -12.36 -1.83 23.72
CA SER A 60 -13.36 -1.31 24.68
C SER A 60 -13.42 -2.12 25.97
N SER A 61 -13.33 -3.46 25.90
CA SER A 61 -13.33 -4.35 27.06
C SER A 61 -11.99 -4.44 27.81
N ALA A 62 -10.88 -4.05 27.19
CA ALA A 62 -9.54 -4.25 27.74
C ALA A 62 -9.22 -3.30 28.90
N PRO A 63 -8.39 -3.69 29.88
CA PRO A 63 -7.80 -2.70 30.77
C PRO A 63 -6.84 -1.77 30.01
N GLU A 64 -6.63 -0.55 30.52
CA GLU A 64 -5.55 0.29 30.00
C GLU A 64 -4.20 -0.43 30.10
N GLY A 65 -3.32 -0.23 29.12
CA GLY A 65 -2.06 -0.97 29.08
C GLY A 65 -2.12 -2.31 28.35
N ALA A 66 -3.32 -2.82 28.03
CA ALA A 66 -3.49 -4.16 27.46
C ALA A 66 -2.82 -4.34 26.09
N THR A 67 -2.45 -5.58 25.80
CA THR A 67 -2.00 -6.02 24.49
C THR A 67 -3.16 -6.72 23.77
N ILE A 68 -3.61 -6.15 22.67
CA ILE A 68 -4.58 -6.74 21.75
C ILE A 68 -3.80 -7.50 20.69
N VAL A 69 -3.86 -8.83 20.72
CA VAL A 69 -3.19 -9.72 19.78
C VAL A 69 -4.17 -10.10 18.68
N LEU A 70 -3.84 -9.75 17.44
CA LEU A 70 -4.65 -10.03 16.26
C LEU A 70 -4.14 -11.31 15.61
N SER A 71 -4.99 -12.33 15.53
CA SER A 71 -4.72 -13.53 14.75
C SER A 71 -4.61 -13.17 13.26
N PRO A 72 -3.88 -13.94 12.45
CA PRO A 72 -3.81 -13.70 11.01
C PRO A 72 -5.20 -13.64 10.37
N GLY A 73 -5.38 -12.72 9.44
CA GLY A 73 -6.61 -12.55 8.67
C GLY A 73 -6.95 -11.09 8.38
N TYR A 74 -8.17 -10.91 7.88
CA TYR A 74 -8.63 -9.65 7.30
C TYR A 74 -9.72 -9.01 8.18
N TYR A 75 -9.44 -7.82 8.70
CA TYR A 75 -10.31 -7.08 9.61
C TYR A 75 -10.89 -5.86 8.90
N GLN A 76 -12.19 -5.90 8.59
CA GLN A 76 -12.91 -4.78 7.98
C GLN A 76 -13.64 -3.97 9.05
N GLU A 77 -12.96 -2.98 9.62
CA GLU A 77 -13.54 -2.03 10.55
C GLU A 77 -12.71 -0.75 10.64
N THR A 78 -13.35 0.36 11.01
CA THR A 78 -12.61 1.54 11.49
C THR A 78 -12.33 1.33 12.98
N VAL A 79 -11.07 1.08 13.33
CA VAL A 79 -10.65 0.76 14.71
C VAL A 79 -10.70 2.02 15.57
N LEU A 80 -11.41 1.94 16.71
CA LEU A 80 -11.49 3.00 17.69
C LEU A 80 -10.51 2.76 18.84
N VAL A 81 -9.48 3.60 18.95
CA VAL A 81 -8.50 3.56 20.04
C VAL A 81 -8.82 4.68 21.04
N CYS A 82 -9.62 4.34 22.05
CA CYS A 82 -10.09 5.28 23.07
C CYS A 82 -9.26 5.31 24.36
N LYS A 83 -8.34 4.37 24.55
CA LYS A 83 -7.48 4.27 25.72
C LYS A 83 -6.10 3.68 25.38
N PRO A 84 -5.09 3.85 26.25
CA PRO A 84 -3.73 3.38 25.98
C PRO A 84 -3.67 1.86 25.78
N VAL A 85 -3.32 1.42 24.57
CA VAL A 85 -3.21 -0.01 24.24
C VAL A 85 -2.03 -0.30 23.30
N ARG A 86 -1.61 -1.57 23.29
CA ARG A 86 -0.72 -2.12 22.26
C ARG A 86 -1.52 -3.04 21.36
N ILE A 87 -1.42 -2.86 20.05
CA ILE A 87 -1.98 -3.75 19.03
C ILE A 87 -0.84 -4.53 18.41
N LEU A 88 -0.94 -5.85 18.39
CA LEU A 88 0.11 -6.75 17.90
C LEU A 88 -0.48 -7.72 16.89
N GLY A 89 -0.02 -7.67 15.64
CA GLY A 89 -0.39 -8.68 14.66
C GLY A 89 0.48 -9.93 14.78
N GLU A 90 -0.16 -11.10 14.81
CA GLU A 90 0.54 -12.37 14.69
C GLU A 90 1.08 -12.56 13.27
N THR A 91 2.24 -13.18 13.20
CA THR A 91 2.93 -13.47 11.95
C THR A 91 2.52 -14.85 11.47
N THR A 92 2.38 -15.00 10.16
CA THR A 92 2.27 -16.32 9.54
C THR A 92 3.65 -16.80 9.17
N GLU A 93 3.97 -18.04 9.54
CA GLU A 93 5.15 -18.73 9.00
C GLU A 93 4.86 -19.10 7.55
N THR A 94 5.79 -18.78 6.66
CA THR A 94 5.78 -19.26 5.28
C THR A 94 6.43 -20.63 5.23
N ALA A 95 6.05 -21.44 4.23
CA ALA A 95 6.67 -22.74 3.98
C ALA A 95 8.20 -22.66 3.79
N ALA A 96 8.73 -21.49 3.42
CA ALA A 96 10.16 -21.21 3.28
C ALA A 96 10.84 -20.73 4.59
N GLY A 97 10.18 -20.83 5.75
CA GLY A 97 10.71 -20.42 7.05
C GLY A 97 10.75 -18.90 7.28
N GLY A 98 10.07 -18.12 6.45
CA GLY A 98 9.94 -16.67 6.59
C GLY A 98 8.70 -16.28 7.40
N SER A 99 8.76 -15.18 8.16
CA SER A 99 7.59 -14.65 8.87
C SER A 99 6.97 -13.50 8.06
N ARG A 100 5.73 -13.66 7.58
CA ARG A 100 5.00 -12.59 6.86
C ARG A 100 3.96 -11.92 7.76
N LEU A 101 3.64 -10.66 7.43
CA LEU A 101 2.52 -9.94 8.03
C LEU A 101 1.21 -10.61 7.60
N GLY A 102 0.62 -11.38 8.51
CA GLY A 102 -0.64 -12.09 8.28
C GLY A 102 -1.89 -11.29 8.61
N VAL A 103 -1.75 -10.11 9.25
CA VAL A 103 -2.88 -9.29 9.71
C VAL A 103 -3.06 -8.08 8.81
N VAL A 104 -4.27 -7.93 8.27
CA VAL A 104 -4.68 -6.74 7.50
C VAL A 104 -5.86 -6.08 8.20
N VAL A 105 -5.70 -4.80 8.54
CA VAL A 105 -6.77 -3.94 9.04
C VAL A 105 -7.15 -2.97 7.94
N GLU A 106 -8.37 -3.11 7.42
CA GLU A 106 -8.91 -2.25 6.39
C GLU A 106 -10.01 -1.34 6.95
N GLY A 107 -9.81 -0.04 6.80
CA GLY A 107 -10.81 0.97 7.13
C GLY A 107 -11.94 1.04 6.10
N HIS A 108 -13.14 1.41 6.55
CA HIS A 108 -14.34 1.50 5.69
C HIS A 108 -14.20 2.57 4.58
N ALA A 109 -13.36 3.58 4.78
CA ALA A 109 -13.16 4.68 3.83
C ALA A 109 -11.69 5.09 3.78
N SER A 110 -11.42 6.37 3.97
CA SER A 110 -10.08 6.95 4.01
C SER A 110 -9.39 6.85 5.37
N THR A 111 -10.06 6.29 6.37
CA THR A 111 -9.55 6.14 7.73
C THR A 111 -9.74 4.71 8.20
N ALA A 112 -8.64 4.10 8.65
CA ALA A 112 -8.62 2.77 9.26
C ALA A 112 -8.62 2.85 10.79
N ILE A 113 -8.04 3.91 11.36
CA ILE A 113 -7.92 4.05 12.82
C ILE A 113 -8.37 5.45 13.21
N VAL A 114 -9.24 5.54 14.21
CA VAL A 114 -9.55 6.78 14.91
C VAL A 114 -9.02 6.66 16.34
N CYS A 115 -8.16 7.58 16.74
CA CYS A 115 -7.52 7.55 18.04
C CYS A 115 -7.81 8.82 18.86
N SER A 116 -8.05 8.63 20.16
CA SER A 116 -8.13 9.69 21.18
C SER A 116 -7.17 9.45 22.35
N ALA A 117 -6.38 8.38 22.27
CA ALA A 117 -5.40 7.98 23.27
C ALA A 117 -4.11 7.49 22.59
N PHE A 118 -3.06 7.39 23.40
CA PHE A 118 -1.82 6.71 23.04
C PHE A 118 -2.11 5.34 22.42
N PHE A 119 -1.42 4.95 21.35
CA PHE A 119 -1.29 3.52 21.02
C PHE A 119 0.02 3.17 20.34
N SER A 120 0.38 1.90 20.48
CA SER A 120 1.44 1.29 19.70
C SER A 120 0.87 0.17 18.86
N MET A 121 1.33 0.05 17.63
CA MET A 121 0.94 -1.02 16.72
C MET A 121 2.20 -1.65 16.16
N GLU A 122 2.22 -2.97 16.13
CA GLU A 122 3.34 -3.72 15.59
C GLU A 122 2.86 -4.90 14.74
N ARG A 123 3.52 -5.11 13.60
CA ARG A 123 3.27 -6.24 12.69
C ARG A 123 1.85 -6.29 12.13
N VAL A 124 1.34 -5.14 11.68
CA VAL A 124 0.01 -5.01 11.08
C VAL A 124 0.13 -4.28 9.74
N ARG A 125 -0.58 -4.79 8.72
CA ARG A 125 -0.85 -4.04 7.48
C ARG A 125 -2.13 -3.22 7.67
N VAL A 126 -2.06 -1.91 7.44
CA VAL A 126 -3.18 -0.98 7.57
C VAL A 126 -3.50 -0.41 6.19
N ARG A 127 -4.74 -0.59 5.74
CA ARG A 127 -5.21 -0.13 4.43
C ARG A 127 -6.41 0.79 4.56
N ALA A 128 -6.48 1.80 3.68
CA ALA A 128 -7.69 2.60 3.49
C ALA A 128 -8.32 2.23 2.14
N ARG A 129 -9.61 1.88 2.14
CA ARG A 129 -10.35 1.50 0.91
C ARG A 129 -10.39 2.59 -0.15
N ARG A 130 -10.56 3.83 0.27
CA ARG A 130 -10.81 4.95 -0.64
C ARG A 130 -9.83 6.07 -0.38
N ALA A 131 -9.31 6.64 -1.47
CA ALA A 131 -8.55 7.87 -1.41
C ALA A 131 -9.48 9.04 -1.10
N ALA A 132 -9.16 9.79 -0.05
CA ALA A 132 -9.78 11.07 0.20
C ALA A 132 -8.68 12.11 0.42
N PRO A 133 -8.54 13.12 -0.47
CA PRO A 133 -7.59 14.19 -0.29
C PRO A 133 -7.72 14.83 1.10
N GLY A 134 -6.58 15.07 1.76
CA GLY A 134 -6.53 15.70 3.07
C GLY A 134 -6.94 14.81 4.26
N ARG A 135 -7.37 13.57 4.05
CA ARG A 135 -7.68 12.60 5.12
C ARG A 135 -6.47 11.70 5.42
N SER A 136 -6.36 11.35 6.70
CA SER A 136 -5.33 10.47 7.22
C SER A 136 -5.90 9.08 7.48
N ILE A 137 -5.10 8.06 7.17
CA ILE A 137 -5.40 6.66 7.48
C ILE A 137 -5.54 6.43 8.98
N ILE A 138 -4.82 7.24 9.77
CA ILE A 138 -4.97 7.34 11.23
C ILE A 138 -5.44 8.76 11.56
N THR A 139 -6.68 8.89 12.00
CA THR A 139 -7.32 10.17 12.33
C THR A 139 -7.42 10.35 13.85
N TYR A 140 -7.42 11.60 14.26
CA TYR A 140 -7.45 12.04 15.65
C TYR A 140 -8.87 12.48 15.97
N HIS A 141 -9.45 11.96 17.05
CA HIS A 141 -10.75 12.41 17.51
C HIS A 141 -10.63 13.79 18.18
N HIS A 142 -11.45 14.76 17.77
CA HIS A 142 -11.47 16.09 18.40
C HIS A 142 -11.86 15.98 19.88
N GLY A 143 -11.14 16.69 20.76
CA GLY A 143 -11.36 16.70 22.21
C GLY A 143 -10.59 15.65 23.03
N GLY A 144 -9.79 14.79 22.40
CA GLY A 144 -8.92 13.83 23.09
C GLY A 144 -7.55 14.40 23.51
N THR A 145 -6.86 13.69 24.41
CA THR A 145 -5.44 13.95 24.68
C THR A 145 -4.60 13.61 23.44
N CYS A 146 -3.50 14.33 23.23
CA CYS A 146 -2.73 14.21 22.00
C CYS A 146 -2.06 12.85 21.92
N PRO A 147 -2.37 12.04 20.89
CA PRO A 147 -1.92 10.67 20.88
C PRO A 147 -0.47 10.63 20.43
N PHE A 148 0.34 9.99 21.25
CA PHE A 148 1.57 9.40 20.80
C PHE A 148 1.21 8.14 20.01
N ILE A 149 1.65 8.09 18.76
CA ILE A 149 1.46 6.95 17.87
C ILE A 149 2.82 6.30 17.62
N SER A 150 2.94 5.00 17.88
CA SER A 150 4.14 4.23 17.56
C SER A 150 3.80 3.07 16.64
N LEU A 151 4.30 3.10 15.42
CA LEU A 151 4.14 2.02 14.44
C LEU A 151 5.47 1.33 14.20
N LYS A 152 5.52 0.01 14.39
CA LYS A 152 6.74 -0.79 14.24
C LYS A 152 6.50 -1.99 13.35
N HIS A 153 7.35 -2.22 12.35
CA HIS A 153 7.16 -3.38 11.46
C HIS A 153 5.76 -3.42 10.84
N CYS A 154 5.19 -2.24 10.57
CA CYS A 154 3.88 -2.12 9.95
C CYS A 154 4.01 -1.88 8.45
N GLU A 155 2.93 -2.10 7.73
CA GLU A 155 2.78 -1.69 6.34
C GLU A 155 1.55 -0.78 6.25
N ILE A 156 1.70 0.37 5.63
CA ILE A 156 0.62 1.36 5.47
C ILE A 156 0.48 1.61 3.98
N SER A 157 -0.71 1.36 3.45
CA SER A 157 -0.97 1.52 2.02
C SER A 157 -2.40 1.95 1.72
N GLY A 158 -2.66 2.29 0.46
CA GLY A 158 -4.00 2.62 -0.04
C GLY A 158 -4.27 4.13 -0.11
N GLY A 159 -5.54 4.52 0.01
CA GLY A 159 -5.96 5.84 -0.46
C GLY A 159 -5.46 7.08 0.30
N SER A 160 -5.00 6.93 1.53
CA SER A 160 -4.79 8.05 2.46
C SER A 160 -3.35 8.18 2.93
N ASN A 161 -2.95 9.38 3.34
CA ASN A 161 -1.66 9.60 3.96
C ASN A 161 -1.65 9.24 5.45
N LEU A 162 -0.47 9.28 6.06
CA LEU A 162 -0.31 9.30 7.50
C LEU A 162 -0.02 10.75 7.95
N ARG A 163 -0.94 11.36 8.68
CA ARG A 163 -0.81 12.76 9.13
C ARG A 163 -0.68 12.85 10.64
N LEU A 164 0.34 13.54 11.12
CA LEU A 164 0.41 14.09 12.48
C LEU A 164 -0.11 15.54 12.43
N PRO A 165 -1.31 15.85 12.95
CA PRO A 165 -1.90 17.18 12.84
C PRO A 165 -1.20 18.18 13.76
N ASN A 166 -1.30 19.47 13.40
CA ASN A 166 -0.89 20.57 14.26
C ASN A 166 -1.98 20.83 15.30
N ILE A 167 -1.85 20.23 16.48
CA ILE A 167 -2.80 20.35 17.59
C ILE A 167 -2.07 20.78 18.86
N ASN A 168 -2.82 21.26 19.86
CA ASN A 168 -2.30 21.65 21.15
C ASN A 168 -2.94 20.77 22.25
N PRO A 169 -2.16 20.03 23.06
CA PRO A 169 -0.69 19.91 23.03
C PRO A 169 -0.15 19.26 21.74
N PRO A 170 1.14 19.41 21.39
CA PRO A 170 1.69 18.79 20.19
C PRO A 170 1.71 17.25 20.28
N GLY A 171 1.28 16.58 19.21
CA GLY A 171 1.35 15.13 19.10
C GLY A 171 2.77 14.58 18.86
N ARG A 172 2.92 13.26 18.98
CA ARG A 172 4.18 12.57 18.68
C ARG A 172 3.97 11.34 17.80
N LEU A 173 4.79 11.20 16.77
CA LEU A 173 4.78 10.06 15.86
C LEU A 173 6.12 9.33 15.90
N LEU A 174 6.11 8.01 16.10
CA LEU A 174 7.27 7.15 16.01
C LEU A 174 7.02 6.07 14.96
N LEU A 175 7.83 6.07 13.91
CA LEU A 175 7.84 5.05 12.87
C LEU A 175 9.18 4.32 12.93
N THR A 176 9.13 2.99 13.00
CA THR A 176 10.33 2.16 13.00
C THR A 176 10.14 0.92 12.14
N ASN A 177 10.99 0.72 11.15
CA ASN A 177 10.93 -0.46 10.28
C ASN A 177 9.55 -0.63 9.61
N THR A 178 8.91 0.49 9.27
CA THR A 178 7.55 0.52 8.71
C THR A 178 7.63 0.86 7.23
N CYS A 179 6.87 0.15 6.40
CA CYS A 179 6.71 0.44 4.98
C CYS A 179 5.49 1.33 4.76
N ILE A 180 5.64 2.40 3.97
CA ILE A 180 4.57 3.29 3.56
C ILE A 180 4.62 3.40 2.05
N ASN A 181 3.62 2.83 1.39
CA ASN A 181 3.62 2.73 -0.06
C ASN A 181 2.25 2.97 -0.68
N SER A 182 2.26 3.24 -1.99
CA SER A 182 1.06 3.32 -2.81
C SER A 182 -0.02 4.23 -2.24
N THR A 183 0.40 5.32 -1.58
CA THR A 183 -0.55 6.31 -1.06
C THR A 183 -1.04 7.21 -2.18
N ALA A 184 -2.37 7.37 -2.29
CA ALA A 184 -2.99 8.20 -3.32
C ALA A 184 -3.02 9.70 -2.98
N ALA A 185 -2.51 10.09 -1.80
CA ALA A 185 -2.46 11.47 -1.35
C ALA A 185 -1.53 12.31 -2.23
N ARG A 186 -2.02 13.47 -2.70
CA ARG A 186 -1.28 14.35 -3.62
C ARG A 186 -0.14 15.11 -2.94
N ASP A 187 -0.22 15.34 -1.63
CA ASP A 187 0.72 16.19 -0.92
C ASP A 187 1.91 15.40 -0.38
N TYR A 188 1.66 14.55 0.61
CA TYR A 188 2.69 13.77 1.30
C TYR A 188 2.15 12.39 1.65
N ALA A 189 2.98 11.36 1.60
CA ALA A 189 2.67 10.05 2.19
C ALA A 189 2.69 10.12 3.72
N ILE A 190 3.67 10.84 4.28
CA ILE A 190 3.75 11.19 5.70
C ILE A 190 3.74 12.70 5.83
N HIS A 191 2.71 13.25 6.47
CA HIS A 191 2.59 14.67 6.75
C HIS A 191 2.77 14.95 8.24
N ILE A 192 3.89 15.57 8.61
CA ILE A 192 4.16 16.05 9.97
C ILE A 192 3.71 17.51 10.03
N GLY A 193 2.41 17.70 10.29
CA GLY A 193 1.78 19.02 10.34
C GLY A 193 2.16 19.84 11.58
N GLY A 194 2.55 19.18 12.66
CA GLY A 194 3.03 19.80 13.91
C GLY A 194 3.61 18.76 14.86
N GLY A 195 4.12 19.20 16.01
CA GLY A 195 4.66 18.32 17.03
C GLY A 195 5.96 17.63 16.63
N THR A 196 6.19 16.43 17.17
CA THR A 196 7.48 15.71 16.98
C THR A 196 7.31 14.39 16.25
N ALA A 197 8.17 14.11 15.27
CA ALA A 197 8.21 12.82 14.60
C ALA A 197 9.61 12.22 14.63
N ALA A 198 9.70 10.90 14.82
CA ALA A 198 10.91 10.12 14.62
C ALA A 198 10.60 9.00 13.62
N ILE A 199 11.30 9.00 12.49
CA ILE A 199 11.09 8.09 11.36
C ILE A 199 12.41 7.38 11.09
N ARG A 200 12.46 6.07 11.34
CA ARG A 200 13.70 5.30 11.27
C ARG A 200 13.55 3.94 10.63
N GLY A 201 14.47 3.57 9.73
CA GLY A 201 14.45 2.23 9.12
C GLY A 201 13.24 2.00 8.23
N CYS A 202 12.55 3.07 7.81
CA CYS A 202 11.34 2.98 7.03
C CYS A 202 11.64 2.95 5.53
N THR A 203 10.75 2.31 4.78
CA THR A 203 10.72 2.37 3.30
C THR A 203 9.49 3.17 2.89
N ILE A 204 9.69 4.26 2.18
CA ILE A 204 8.65 5.23 1.81
C ILE A 204 8.68 5.38 0.29
N THR A 205 7.84 4.61 -0.40
CA THR A 205 7.98 4.40 -1.85
C THR A 205 6.68 4.39 -2.64
N GLY A 206 6.74 4.78 -3.92
CA GLY A 206 5.59 4.65 -4.85
C GLY A 206 4.38 5.46 -4.41
N ASN A 207 4.59 6.59 -3.72
CA ASN A 207 3.50 7.45 -3.27
C ASN A 207 3.23 8.56 -4.29
N ARG A 208 1.96 8.97 -4.44
CA ARG A 208 1.58 10.01 -5.43
C ARG A 208 2.18 11.39 -5.10
N GLY A 209 2.27 11.73 -3.82
CA GLY A 209 2.81 12.99 -3.32
C GLY A 209 4.32 12.92 -3.06
N ALA A 210 4.81 13.77 -2.18
CA ALA A 210 6.15 13.64 -1.62
C ALA A 210 6.21 12.50 -0.59
N GLY A 211 7.39 11.92 -0.36
CA GLY A 211 7.53 10.84 0.62
C GLY A 211 7.23 11.33 2.05
N VAL A 212 7.96 12.36 2.50
CA VAL A 212 7.76 12.97 3.83
C VAL A 212 7.65 14.49 3.71
N GLY A 213 6.67 15.09 4.38
CA GLY A 213 6.54 16.54 4.53
C GLY A 213 6.68 16.96 5.99
N ILE A 214 7.62 17.86 6.28
CA ILE A 214 7.78 18.51 7.58
C ILE A 214 7.20 19.93 7.47
N ALA A 215 6.05 20.18 8.08
CA ALA A 215 5.41 21.49 8.04
C ALA A 215 6.03 22.48 9.05
N GLN A 216 5.70 23.76 8.88
CA GLN A 216 6.10 24.82 9.80
C GLN A 216 5.67 24.51 11.25
N GLY A 217 6.58 24.70 12.20
CA GLY A 217 6.34 24.40 13.63
C GLY A 217 6.42 22.92 14.00
N ALA A 218 6.65 22.03 13.03
CA ALA A 218 6.98 20.64 13.31
C ALA A 218 8.50 20.43 13.51
N HIS A 219 8.84 19.37 14.26
CA HIS A 219 10.22 18.93 14.44
C HIS A 219 10.35 17.43 14.10
N ALA A 220 11.19 17.07 13.14
CA ALA A 220 11.35 15.69 12.69
C ALA A 220 12.78 15.16 12.82
N SER A 221 12.93 13.90 13.20
CA SER A 221 14.16 13.13 13.03
C SER A 221 13.93 12.02 12.02
N ILE A 222 14.55 12.14 10.84
CA ILE A 222 14.40 11.22 9.72
C ILE A 222 15.77 10.57 9.48
N THR A 223 15.91 9.30 9.89
CA THR A 223 17.21 8.62 9.94
C THR A 223 17.18 7.20 9.36
N ASN A 224 18.17 6.79 8.58
CA ASN A 224 18.26 5.41 8.05
C ASN A 224 16.99 4.98 7.30
N ASN A 225 16.42 5.83 6.45
CA ASN A 225 15.24 5.49 5.64
C ASN A 225 15.60 5.36 4.17
N ASP A 226 14.81 4.56 3.45
CA ASP A 226 14.77 4.53 1.99
C ASP A 226 13.54 5.31 1.51
N VAL A 227 13.76 6.39 0.78
CA VAL A 227 12.70 7.29 0.29
C VAL A 227 12.79 7.38 -1.22
N SER A 228 11.98 6.57 -1.89
CA SER A 228 12.14 6.29 -3.32
C SER A 228 10.88 6.47 -4.14
N PHE A 229 11.01 6.78 -5.44
CA PHE A 229 9.89 6.71 -6.40
C PHE A 229 8.60 7.46 -6.00
N ASN A 230 8.71 8.55 -5.23
CA ASN A 230 7.55 9.36 -4.88
C ASN A 230 7.26 10.37 -6.01
N GLY A 231 5.99 10.69 -6.21
CA GLY A 231 5.49 11.52 -7.31
C GLY A 231 5.84 13.01 -7.19
N ARG A 232 6.42 13.45 -6.06
CA ARG A 232 7.02 14.77 -5.87
C ARG A 232 8.41 14.65 -5.25
N ALA A 233 8.74 15.50 -4.27
CA ALA A 233 10.01 15.42 -3.57
C ALA A 233 10.13 14.16 -2.72
N GLY A 234 11.35 13.68 -2.46
CA GLY A 234 11.55 12.61 -1.47
C GLY A 234 11.16 13.11 -0.08
N ILE A 235 11.83 14.18 0.38
CA ILE A 235 11.56 14.85 1.64
C ILE A 235 11.37 16.34 1.39
N PHE A 236 10.24 16.89 1.82
CA PHE A 236 9.94 18.33 1.80
C PHE A 236 10.05 18.92 3.21
N VAL A 237 10.75 20.04 3.34
CA VAL A 237 11.11 20.63 4.63
C VAL A 237 10.71 22.11 4.69
N ALA A 238 9.67 22.40 5.47
CA ALA A 238 9.29 23.74 5.93
C ALA A 238 9.35 23.88 7.46
N GLY A 239 9.59 22.79 8.19
CA GLY A 239 9.80 22.81 9.65
C GLY A 239 11.26 22.73 10.05
N SER A 240 11.50 22.18 11.24
CA SER A 240 12.83 21.95 11.82
C SER A 240 13.14 20.46 11.92
N GLY A 241 14.42 20.09 12.05
CA GLY A 241 14.76 18.69 12.30
C GLY A 241 16.15 18.23 11.90
N THR A 242 16.34 16.91 11.93
CA THR A 242 17.56 16.23 11.48
C THR A 242 17.21 15.19 10.44
N ILE A 243 17.83 15.28 9.28
CA ILE A 243 17.69 14.33 8.17
C ILE A 243 19.07 13.75 7.93
N ARG A 244 19.28 12.49 8.31
CA ARG A 244 20.60 11.87 8.19
C ARG A 244 20.59 10.40 7.80
N ASP A 245 21.67 9.97 7.15
CA ASP A 245 21.88 8.56 6.83
C ASP A 245 20.72 7.94 6.01
N ASN A 246 20.02 8.75 5.20
CA ASN A 246 18.91 8.26 4.36
C ASN A 246 19.40 7.99 2.93
N ILE A 247 18.76 7.03 2.28
CA ILE A 247 18.89 6.79 0.84
C ILE A 247 17.65 7.41 0.18
N ILE A 248 17.84 8.35 -0.74
CA ILE A 248 16.76 9.12 -1.36
C ILE A 248 16.97 9.15 -2.86
N TRP A 249 16.08 8.52 -3.62
CA TRP A 249 16.32 8.31 -5.05
C TRP A 249 15.05 8.09 -5.88
N GLY A 250 15.12 8.25 -7.20
CA GLY A 250 13.99 7.94 -8.10
C GLY A 250 12.72 8.78 -7.92
N ASN A 251 12.72 9.76 -7.02
CA ASN A 251 11.59 10.68 -6.82
C ASN A 251 11.44 11.62 -8.04
N ARG A 252 10.19 11.97 -8.39
CA ARG A 252 9.91 12.82 -9.56
C ARG A 252 10.39 14.27 -9.36
N GLY A 253 10.35 14.76 -8.13
CA GLY A 253 10.86 16.08 -7.74
C GLY A 253 12.28 16.04 -7.14
N HIS A 254 12.63 17.07 -6.39
CA HIS A 254 13.90 17.11 -5.66
C HIS A 254 13.97 15.99 -4.61
N SER A 255 15.15 15.42 -4.37
CA SER A 255 15.29 14.40 -3.32
C SER A 255 15.03 15.00 -1.94
N ILE A 256 15.60 16.17 -1.68
CA ILE A 256 15.29 17.00 -0.53
C ILE A 256 14.93 18.38 -1.05
N ASP A 257 13.74 18.85 -0.71
CA ASP A 257 13.23 20.18 -1.05
C ASP A 257 13.07 21.00 0.24
N ILE A 258 13.66 22.18 0.28
CA ILE A 258 13.69 23.04 1.47
C ILE A 258 12.98 24.34 1.12
N ASP A 259 11.84 24.59 1.75
CA ASP A 259 11.09 25.83 1.58
C ASP A 259 11.71 26.94 2.44
N ALA A 260 12.75 27.59 1.89
CA ALA A 260 13.49 28.65 2.56
C ALA A 260 12.63 29.84 3.01
N GLY A 261 11.43 30.03 2.44
CA GLY A 261 10.48 31.07 2.87
C GLY A 261 9.73 30.73 4.16
N HIS A 262 9.64 29.45 4.51
CA HIS A 262 8.79 28.96 5.60
C HIS A 262 9.52 28.08 6.64
N VAL A 263 10.83 27.81 6.48
CA VAL A 263 11.62 27.10 7.49
C VAL A 263 11.70 27.91 8.78
N TRP A 264 10.92 27.49 9.79
CA TRP A 264 11.00 28.00 11.15
C TRP A 264 11.80 27.03 12.01
N GLY A 265 13.08 27.35 12.22
CA GLY A 265 14.02 26.58 13.04
C GLY A 265 15.25 26.12 12.25
N SER A 266 16.11 25.31 12.87
CA SER A 266 17.29 24.75 12.22
C SER A 266 17.01 23.36 11.67
N CYS A 267 17.56 23.09 10.48
CA CYS A 267 17.58 21.76 9.88
C CYS A 267 19.02 21.32 9.69
N THR A 268 19.34 20.10 10.13
CA THR A 268 20.65 19.47 9.93
C THR A 268 20.54 18.33 8.94
N PHE A 269 21.39 18.35 7.92
CA PHE A 269 21.48 17.32 6.89
C PHE A 269 22.88 16.70 6.96
N SER A 270 22.98 15.38 7.09
CA SER A 270 24.29 14.70 7.13
C SER A 270 24.20 13.28 6.57
N ASN A 271 25.22 12.84 5.83
CA ASN A 271 25.34 11.47 5.32
C ASN A 271 24.12 10.94 4.53
N ASN A 272 23.35 11.80 3.87
CA ASN A 272 22.26 11.33 3.02
C ASN A 272 22.81 10.96 1.63
N HIS A 273 22.47 9.77 1.15
CA HIS A 273 22.79 9.34 -0.20
C HIS A 273 21.65 9.72 -1.13
N VAL A 274 21.89 10.71 -1.99
CA VAL A 274 20.89 11.29 -2.88
C VAL A 274 21.23 10.95 -4.32
N LYS A 275 20.31 10.29 -5.02
CA LYS A 275 20.41 10.02 -6.45
C LYS A 275 19.23 10.61 -7.19
N LYS A 276 19.48 11.37 -8.26
CA LYS A 276 18.40 11.85 -9.13
C LYS A 276 17.72 10.64 -9.80
N ARG A 277 16.44 10.75 -10.14
CA ARG A 277 15.86 9.86 -11.14
C ARG A 277 16.64 10.13 -12.43
N ASP A 278 17.52 9.21 -12.82
CA ASP A 278 18.04 9.19 -14.18
C ASP A 278 16.83 9.17 -15.11
N VAL A 279 16.91 9.81 -16.29
CA VAL A 279 15.79 9.77 -17.26
C VAL A 279 15.47 8.29 -17.45
N LEU A 280 14.35 7.86 -16.87
CA LEU A 280 13.98 6.46 -16.91
C LEU A 280 13.81 6.14 -18.39
N THR A 281 14.55 5.14 -18.84
CA THR A 281 14.28 4.56 -20.15
C THR A 281 12.84 4.05 -20.15
N ALA A 282 12.22 3.88 -21.32
CA ALA A 282 10.88 3.31 -21.42
C ALA A 282 10.78 1.96 -20.68
N GLU A 283 11.88 1.19 -20.68
CA GLU A 283 12.06 -0.06 -19.95
C GLU A 283 11.96 0.11 -18.43
N ASP A 284 12.57 1.15 -17.86
CA ASP A 284 12.47 1.41 -16.42
C ASP A 284 11.06 1.85 -15.99
N HIS A 285 10.32 2.54 -16.86
CA HIS A 285 8.91 2.88 -16.63
C HIS A 285 8.04 1.62 -16.62
N LEU A 286 8.20 0.76 -17.62
CA LEU A 286 7.50 -0.52 -17.70
C LEU A 286 7.81 -1.38 -16.49
N ARG A 287 9.07 -1.48 -16.09
CA ARG A 287 9.48 -2.24 -14.91
C ARG A 287 8.93 -1.68 -13.60
N THR A 288 8.88 -0.35 -13.45
CA THR A 288 8.31 0.30 -12.26
C THR A 288 6.79 0.10 -12.20
N SER A 289 6.08 0.34 -13.31
CA SER A 289 4.63 0.11 -13.41
C SER A 289 4.27 -1.36 -13.22
N PHE A 290 5.06 -2.27 -13.78
CA PHE A 290 4.90 -3.72 -13.59
C PHE A 290 5.11 -4.12 -12.14
N LEU A 291 6.14 -3.60 -11.45
CA LEU A 291 6.37 -3.88 -10.03
C LEU A 291 5.27 -3.28 -9.13
N GLU A 292 4.79 -2.08 -9.44
CA GLU A 292 3.66 -1.44 -8.73
C GLU A 292 2.36 -2.25 -8.91
N HIS A 293 2.11 -2.75 -10.13
CA HIS A 293 0.93 -3.56 -10.45
C HIS A 293 1.02 -4.97 -9.85
N MET A 294 2.17 -5.63 -9.94
CA MET A 294 2.46 -6.92 -9.28
C MET A 294 2.28 -6.83 -7.76
N HIS A 295 2.80 -5.78 -7.12
CA HIS A 295 2.61 -5.56 -5.68
C HIS A 295 1.15 -5.30 -5.30
N ALA A 296 0.35 -4.70 -6.20
CA ALA A 296 -1.07 -4.51 -5.99
C ALA A 296 -1.88 -5.82 -6.13
N ASN A 297 -1.45 -6.73 -7.01
CA ASN A 297 -2.22 -7.90 -7.47
C ASN A 297 -1.64 -9.27 -7.09
N ILE A 298 -0.74 -9.35 -6.10
CA ILE A 298 -0.13 -10.59 -5.57
C ILE A 298 -1.14 -11.65 -5.03
N GLN A 299 -2.45 -11.44 -5.15
CA GLN A 299 -3.44 -12.47 -4.86
C GLN A 299 -3.67 -13.51 -5.99
N GLU A 300 -3.09 -13.34 -7.19
CA GLU A 300 -3.46 -14.20 -8.35
C GLU A 300 -2.33 -14.96 -9.06
N LEU A 301 -1.06 -14.91 -8.61
CA LEU A 301 0.00 -15.69 -9.26
C LEU A 301 0.09 -17.12 -8.72
N PRO A 302 0.05 -18.17 -9.58
CA PRO A 302 0.27 -19.54 -9.15
C PRO A 302 1.71 -19.75 -8.66
N PRO A 303 1.93 -20.64 -7.68
CA PRO A 303 3.17 -20.69 -6.93
C PRO A 303 4.18 -21.63 -7.60
N GLU A 304 4.60 -21.39 -8.84
CA GLU A 304 5.71 -22.15 -9.46
C GLU A 304 6.12 -21.51 -10.79
N LEU A 305 7.05 -20.56 -10.76
CA LEU A 305 7.83 -20.17 -11.95
C LEU A 305 9.28 -19.91 -11.50
N PRO A 306 10.25 -20.74 -11.94
CA PRO A 306 11.65 -20.55 -11.61
C PRO A 306 12.23 -19.45 -12.50
N LEU A 307 12.38 -18.24 -11.96
CA LEU A 307 13.05 -17.16 -12.67
C LEU A 307 14.57 -17.38 -12.65
N ASP A 308 15.17 -17.68 -13.80
CA ASP A 308 16.62 -17.68 -14.01
C ASP A 308 17.11 -16.21 -14.02
N PRO A 309 18.02 -15.81 -13.11
CA PRO A 309 18.50 -14.42 -13.03
C PRO A 309 19.32 -13.95 -14.24
N ASN A 310 19.62 -14.82 -15.21
CA ASN A 310 20.36 -14.46 -16.43
C ASN A 310 19.50 -14.37 -17.71
N GLN A 311 18.19 -14.60 -17.63
CA GLN A 311 17.31 -14.38 -18.79
C GLN A 311 17.00 -12.89 -18.97
N GLY A 312 17.12 -12.41 -20.23
CA GLY A 312 16.81 -11.03 -20.59
C GLY A 312 15.33 -10.69 -20.38
N VAL A 313 15.06 -9.41 -20.09
CA VAL A 313 13.73 -8.86 -19.72
C VAL A 313 12.64 -9.16 -20.77
N GLY A 314 13.03 -9.35 -22.03
CA GLY A 314 12.11 -9.72 -23.12
C GLY A 314 11.39 -11.06 -22.90
N ASN A 315 12.10 -12.10 -22.43
CA ASN A 315 11.49 -13.43 -22.27
C ASN A 315 10.55 -13.50 -21.07
N VAL A 316 10.83 -12.72 -20.01
CA VAL A 316 9.97 -12.66 -18.81
C VAL A 316 8.66 -11.94 -19.10
N LEU A 317 8.66 -10.95 -20.00
CA LEU A 317 7.45 -10.24 -20.43
C LEU A 317 6.60 -11.09 -21.38
N GLU A 318 7.20 -11.87 -22.27
CA GLU A 318 6.46 -12.84 -23.11
C GLU A 318 5.80 -13.93 -22.26
N GLU A 319 6.51 -14.52 -21.30
CA GLU A 319 5.94 -15.56 -20.43
C GLU A 319 4.88 -15.00 -19.44
N ALA A 320 5.06 -13.76 -18.96
CA ALA A 320 4.06 -13.10 -18.12
C ALA A 320 2.82 -12.65 -18.92
N ALA A 321 2.99 -12.25 -20.19
CA ALA A 321 1.90 -11.90 -21.09
C ALA A 321 0.97 -13.08 -21.38
N VAL A 322 1.53 -14.29 -21.49
CA VAL A 322 0.75 -15.54 -21.67
C VAL A 322 -0.10 -15.88 -20.42
N ALA A 323 0.28 -15.39 -19.24
CA ALA A 323 -0.43 -15.65 -17.98
C ALA A 323 -1.46 -14.55 -17.60
N MET A 324 -1.49 -13.42 -18.31
CA MET A 324 -2.38 -12.28 -18.02
C MET A 324 -3.64 -12.32 -18.88
N ASN A 325 -4.80 -11.89 -18.34
CA ASN A 325 -6.00 -11.71 -19.17
C ASN A 325 -5.81 -10.55 -20.17
N VAL A 326 -6.58 -10.58 -21.26
CA VAL A 326 -6.49 -9.59 -22.37
C VAL A 326 -6.61 -8.14 -21.89
N GLY A 327 -7.40 -7.88 -20.84
CA GLY A 327 -7.56 -6.53 -20.26
C GLY A 327 -6.30 -6.02 -19.55
N GLY A 328 -5.60 -6.88 -18.81
CA GLY A 328 -4.33 -6.53 -18.15
C GLY A 328 -3.21 -6.24 -19.15
N LEU A 329 -3.20 -6.97 -20.28
CA LEU A 329 -2.26 -6.72 -21.37
C LEU A 329 -2.53 -5.38 -22.05
N LEU A 330 -3.82 -5.04 -22.25
CA LEU A 330 -4.25 -3.80 -22.91
C LEU A 330 -3.88 -2.56 -22.08
N GLU A 331 -4.07 -2.59 -20.76
CA GLU A 331 -3.65 -1.50 -19.87
C GLU A 331 -2.13 -1.30 -19.86
N LEU A 332 -1.37 -2.39 -19.93
CA LEU A 332 0.08 -2.35 -20.00
C LEU A 332 0.56 -1.76 -21.35
N VAL A 333 -0.07 -2.16 -22.45
CA VAL A 333 0.20 -1.63 -23.81
C VAL A 333 -0.20 -0.17 -23.93
N GLN A 334 -1.36 0.24 -23.39
CA GLN A 334 -1.77 1.64 -23.35
C GLN A 334 -0.82 2.48 -22.49
N GLY A 335 -0.36 1.95 -21.34
CA GLY A 335 0.66 2.58 -20.51
C GLY A 335 2.00 2.74 -21.23
N ALA A 336 2.43 1.71 -21.96
CA ALA A 336 3.65 1.73 -22.79
C ALA A 336 3.54 2.77 -23.92
N ALA A 337 2.40 2.82 -24.59
CA ALA A 337 2.12 3.73 -25.69
C ALA A 337 2.05 5.20 -25.24
N LEU A 338 1.41 5.49 -24.10
CA LEU A 338 1.41 6.81 -23.47
C LEU A 338 2.82 7.24 -23.05
N ALA A 339 3.66 6.31 -22.58
CA ALA A 339 5.06 6.58 -22.24
C ALA A 339 5.91 6.85 -23.49
N ALA A 340 5.68 6.13 -24.60
CA ALA A 340 6.37 6.35 -25.87
C ALA A 340 5.97 7.69 -26.53
N ALA A 341 4.69 8.05 -26.46
CA ALA A 341 4.20 9.36 -26.90
C ALA A 341 4.78 10.51 -26.05
N ALA A 342 4.89 10.33 -24.74
CA ALA A 342 5.54 11.29 -23.84
C ALA A 342 7.06 11.44 -24.08
N ALA A 343 7.69 10.45 -24.72
CA ALA A 343 9.09 10.46 -25.14
C ALA A 343 9.31 11.02 -26.56
N GLY A 344 8.24 11.43 -27.27
CA GLY A 344 8.32 12.07 -28.59
C GLY A 344 8.38 11.12 -29.78
N ASN A 345 8.09 9.83 -29.59
CA ASN A 345 7.95 8.87 -30.68
C ASN A 345 6.52 8.93 -31.26
N ASP A 346 6.41 8.97 -32.59
CA ASP A 346 5.11 8.99 -33.28
C ASP A 346 4.54 7.58 -33.37
N VAL A 347 3.76 7.21 -32.34
CA VAL A 347 3.07 5.92 -32.23
C VAL A 347 1.54 6.11 -32.40
N VAL A 348 1.10 7.31 -32.78
CA VAL A 348 -0.32 7.70 -32.79
C VAL A 348 -1.10 6.96 -33.88
N GLY A 349 -0.48 6.68 -35.02
CA GLY A 349 -1.11 5.94 -36.13
C GLY A 349 -1.46 4.49 -35.77
N ASP A 350 -0.56 3.81 -35.05
CA ASP A 350 -0.74 2.40 -34.68
C ASP A 350 -1.78 2.21 -33.57
N ILE A 351 -1.90 3.19 -32.66
CA ILE A 351 -2.93 3.23 -31.62
C ILE A 351 -4.33 3.42 -32.23
N GLN A 352 -4.46 4.28 -33.24
CA GLN A 352 -5.73 4.50 -33.94
C GLN A 352 -6.17 3.28 -34.75
N ALA A 353 -5.22 2.52 -35.33
CA ALA A 353 -5.50 1.27 -36.02
C ALA A 353 -6.01 0.18 -35.07
N LEU A 354 -5.43 0.07 -33.86
CA LEU A 354 -5.88 -0.86 -32.81
C LEU A 354 -7.28 -0.49 -32.26
N GLN A 355 -7.59 0.81 -32.11
CA GLN A 355 -8.90 1.27 -31.67
C GLN A 355 -10.00 1.07 -32.74
N GLN A 356 -9.67 1.19 -34.02
CA GLN A 356 -10.61 0.94 -35.13
C GLN A 356 -10.94 -0.55 -35.30
N GLN A 357 -9.99 -1.46 -35.03
CA GLN A 357 -10.27 -2.90 -35.04
C GLN A 357 -11.21 -3.34 -33.90
N GLN A 358 -11.18 -2.64 -32.76
CA GLN A 358 -12.09 -2.89 -31.64
C GLN A 358 -13.54 -2.45 -31.96
N HIS A 359 -13.73 -1.29 -32.58
CA HIS A 359 -15.07 -0.87 -33.02
C HIS A 359 -15.65 -1.72 -34.17
N GLY A 360 -14.83 -2.45 -34.92
CA GLY A 360 -15.30 -3.44 -35.89
C GLY A 360 -15.76 -4.76 -35.27
N ALA A 361 -15.31 -5.08 -34.05
CA ALA A 361 -15.73 -6.27 -33.31
C ALA A 361 -16.98 -6.01 -32.45
N ASP A 362 -17.09 -4.83 -31.84
CA ASP A 362 -18.27 -4.44 -31.05
C ASP A 362 -19.50 -4.11 -31.92
N ALA A 363 -19.32 -3.70 -33.19
CA ALA A 363 -20.41 -3.38 -34.12
C ALA A 363 -21.17 -4.59 -34.67
N HIS A 364 -20.83 -5.82 -34.26
CA HIS A 364 -21.57 -7.03 -34.60
C HIS A 364 -22.43 -7.59 -33.46
N GLU A 365 -22.45 -6.94 -32.28
CA GLU A 365 -23.28 -7.34 -31.13
C GLU A 365 -24.47 -6.40 -30.84
N GLU A 366 -24.67 -5.30 -31.59
CA GLU A 366 -25.75 -4.30 -31.32
C GLU A 366 -26.88 -4.23 -32.37
N ASP A 367 -27.07 -5.25 -33.22
CA ASP A 367 -28.09 -5.25 -34.30
C ASP A 367 -29.34 -6.13 -34.05
N GLU A 368 -29.67 -6.52 -32.81
CA GLU A 368 -30.87 -7.35 -32.52
C GLU A 368 -31.92 -6.78 -31.56
N GLU A 369 -31.85 -5.52 -31.12
CA GLU A 369 -32.93 -4.93 -30.31
C GLU A 369 -33.30 -3.53 -30.80
N ASP A 370 -34.18 -3.45 -31.81
CA ASP A 370 -35.16 -2.36 -31.98
C ASP A 370 -36.08 -2.66 -33.18
N ASN A 371 -37.24 -3.25 -32.91
CA ASN A 371 -38.43 -3.09 -33.75
C ASN A 371 -39.66 -3.55 -32.96
N GLU A 372 -40.53 -2.60 -32.61
CA GLU A 372 -42.01 -2.65 -32.68
C GLU A 372 -42.62 -1.66 -31.67
N GLU A 373 -42.81 -0.41 -32.11
CA GLU A 373 -43.91 0.44 -31.64
C GLU A 373 -44.72 0.84 -32.87
N GLU A 374 -45.88 0.21 -33.10
CA GLU A 374 -47.01 0.83 -33.79
C GLU A 374 -48.31 0.56 -33.02
N ASP A 375 -48.96 1.69 -32.73
CA ASP A 375 -50.39 2.00 -32.59
C ASP A 375 -51.49 0.92 -32.75
N GLU A 376 -52.55 1.19 -31.96
CA GLU A 376 -53.99 0.91 -32.15
C GLU A 376 -54.63 -0.43 -31.69
N ASP A 377 -55.46 -0.26 -30.64
CA ASP A 377 -56.86 -0.72 -30.48
C ASP A 377 -57.27 -2.21 -30.38
N GLU A 378 -58.11 -2.43 -29.35
CA GLU A 378 -59.27 -3.34 -29.21
C GLU A 378 -59.09 -4.88 -29.13
N ASP A 379 -59.63 -5.38 -28.01
CA ASP A 379 -60.47 -6.58 -27.84
C ASP A 379 -59.95 -8.04 -27.97
N GLU A 380 -60.33 -8.80 -26.93
CA GLU A 380 -60.81 -10.19 -26.89
C GLU A 380 -59.85 -11.41 -27.12
N ASN A 381 -59.86 -12.26 -26.09
CA ASN A 381 -59.99 -13.74 -26.08
C ASN A 381 -58.81 -14.69 -26.42
N GLU A 382 -58.63 -15.61 -25.45
CA GLU A 382 -58.58 -17.10 -25.55
C GLU A 382 -57.33 -17.86 -26.06
N GLU A 383 -56.93 -18.82 -25.21
CA GLU A 383 -56.48 -20.22 -25.46
C GLU A 383 -55.07 -20.48 -26.07
N GLU A 384 -54.23 -21.24 -25.34
CA GLU A 384 -53.75 -22.64 -25.63
C GLU A 384 -52.69 -22.66 -26.77
N ASP A 385 -51.59 -23.42 -26.80
CA ASP A 385 -51.04 -24.57 -26.09
C ASP A 385 -49.53 -24.69 -26.49
N ASP A 386 -48.81 -25.51 -25.72
CA ASP A 386 -47.59 -26.30 -25.98
C ASP A 386 -46.83 -26.21 -27.33
N GLU A 387 -45.49 -26.14 -27.28
CA GLU A 387 -44.57 -27.19 -27.80
C GLU A 387 -43.07 -26.83 -27.61
N GLU A 388 -42.38 -27.65 -26.80
CA GLU A 388 -40.93 -27.96 -26.90
C GLU A 388 -40.74 -29.02 -28.03
N PRO A 389 -39.53 -29.51 -28.44
CA PRO A 389 -38.15 -29.22 -28.02
C PRO A 389 -37.05 -29.33 -29.14
N GLN A 390 -35.77 -29.29 -28.71
CA GLN A 390 -34.58 -30.00 -29.23
C GLN A 390 -33.58 -29.25 -30.14
N GLY A 391 -32.30 -29.30 -29.73
CA GLY A 391 -31.15 -29.15 -30.64
C GLY A 391 -29.80 -28.98 -29.93
N ALA A 392 -29.10 -30.09 -29.66
CA ALA A 392 -27.70 -30.10 -29.23
C ALA A 392 -26.75 -29.80 -30.43
N GLY A 393 -25.63 -29.09 -30.19
CA GLY A 393 -24.58 -28.86 -31.19
C GLY A 393 -23.25 -28.45 -30.57
N ASP A 394 -22.18 -29.11 -31.00
CA ASP A 394 -20.85 -29.23 -30.39
C ASP A 394 -19.96 -27.97 -30.32
N VAL A 395 -19.04 -28.07 -29.36
CA VAL A 395 -17.85 -27.26 -29.10
C VAL A 395 -16.73 -27.64 -30.09
N ALA A 396 -16.25 -26.70 -30.91
CA ALA A 396 -14.85 -26.56 -31.35
C ALA A 396 -14.70 -25.62 -32.57
N ALA A 397 -14.30 -24.37 -32.35
CA ALA A 397 -13.49 -23.56 -33.27
C ALA A 397 -13.24 -22.16 -32.67
N MET A 398 -12.15 -21.99 -31.93
CA MET A 398 -11.59 -20.67 -31.62
C MET A 398 -10.07 -20.81 -31.58
N ASP A 399 -9.41 -20.61 -32.73
CA ASP A 399 -7.96 -20.36 -32.73
C ASP A 399 -7.41 -19.66 -33.99
N GLU A 400 -8.24 -18.98 -34.79
CA GLU A 400 -7.76 -18.23 -35.98
C GLU A 400 -7.86 -16.70 -35.88
N GLU A 401 -8.46 -16.13 -34.83
CA GLU A 401 -8.60 -14.66 -34.69
C GLU A 401 -7.52 -13.96 -33.85
N ALA A 402 -6.69 -14.69 -33.09
CA ALA A 402 -5.66 -14.09 -32.23
C ALA A 402 -4.32 -13.82 -32.96
N ALA A 403 -4.10 -14.44 -34.13
CA ALA A 403 -2.84 -14.35 -34.86
C ALA A 403 -2.49 -12.92 -35.37
N PRO A 404 -3.44 -12.10 -35.87
CA PRO A 404 -3.16 -10.74 -36.30
C PRO A 404 -2.80 -9.81 -35.11
N PHE A 405 -3.42 -10.04 -33.96
CA PHE A 405 -3.22 -9.24 -32.74
C PHE A 405 -1.85 -9.48 -32.13
N LEU A 406 -1.42 -10.75 -32.03
CA LEU A 406 -0.09 -11.13 -31.56
C LEU A 406 1.03 -10.64 -32.51
N HIS A 407 0.77 -10.60 -33.82
CA HIS A 407 1.71 -10.05 -34.79
C HIS A 407 1.94 -8.54 -34.62
N ASN A 408 0.87 -7.78 -34.35
CA ASN A 408 0.96 -6.34 -34.09
C ASN A 408 1.67 -6.01 -32.77
N VAL A 409 1.43 -6.79 -31.71
CA VAL A 409 2.13 -6.64 -30.41
C VAL A 409 3.63 -6.95 -30.57
N SER A 410 3.99 -8.00 -31.31
CA SER A 410 5.39 -8.33 -31.63
C SER A 410 6.08 -7.23 -32.45
N HIS A 411 5.36 -6.61 -33.39
CA HIS A 411 5.90 -5.54 -34.24
C HIS A 411 6.12 -4.24 -33.43
N ILE A 412 5.20 -3.87 -32.55
CA ILE A 412 5.34 -2.73 -31.63
C ILE A 412 6.51 -2.95 -30.66
N ALA A 413 6.68 -4.17 -30.14
CA ALA A 413 7.83 -4.52 -29.29
C ALA A 413 9.17 -4.39 -30.04
N GLN A 414 9.23 -4.78 -31.32
CA GLN A 414 10.43 -4.61 -32.15
C GLN A 414 10.74 -3.14 -32.47
N ILE A 415 9.72 -2.31 -32.71
CA ILE A 415 9.87 -0.86 -32.94
C ILE A 415 10.40 -0.16 -31.67
N ILE A 416 9.94 -0.58 -30.49
CA ILE A 416 10.38 -0.01 -29.20
C ILE A 416 11.81 -0.46 -28.85
N MET A 417 12.23 -1.66 -29.25
CA MET A 417 13.56 -2.22 -28.92
C MET A 417 14.63 -1.98 -30.00
N GLY A 418 14.26 -1.56 -31.21
CA GLY A 418 15.13 -1.46 -32.39
C GLY A 418 15.64 -0.07 -32.74
N GLY A 419 16.30 0.64 -31.81
CA GLY A 419 17.00 1.90 -32.10
C GLY A 419 18.38 1.69 -32.73
N GLY A 420 18.44 1.13 -33.95
CA GLY A 420 19.69 0.93 -34.70
C GLY A 420 19.70 1.70 -36.02
N GLY A 421 20.32 2.89 -36.06
CA GLY A 421 20.61 3.59 -37.31
C GLY A 421 21.61 2.82 -38.20
N PRO A 422 21.60 3.02 -39.53
CA PRO A 422 22.53 2.34 -40.43
C PRO A 422 23.98 2.79 -40.20
N PRO A 423 24.98 1.94 -40.50
CA PRO A 423 26.37 2.28 -40.27
C PRO A 423 26.83 3.39 -41.22
N TYR A 424 27.66 4.29 -40.68
CA TYR A 424 28.36 5.36 -41.38
C TYR A 424 28.88 4.95 -42.77
N GLN A 425 28.60 5.79 -43.77
CA GLN A 425 29.53 6.12 -44.85
C GLN A 425 29.81 7.61 -44.83
#